data_AF-A0A4D4M9K5-F1
#
_entry.id   AF-A0A4D4M9K5-F1
#
_cell.length_a   1.000
_cell.length_b   1.000
_cell.length_c   1.000
_cell.angle_alpha   90.00
_cell.angle_beta   90.00
_cell.angle_gamma   90.00
#
_symmetry.space_group_name_H-M   'P 1'
#
loop_
_entity.id
_entity.type
_entity.pdbx_description
1 polymer ?
#
loop_
_entity_poly.entity_id
_entity_poly.type
_entity_poly.pdbx_seq_one_letter_code
_entity_poly.pdbx_strand_id
1 'polypeptide(L)' 'MIDRQWRTLAFPEGGPRTHEETVRLSTYAQTGTLRSQMAVEIRSPFETVSNSVPFSVTCASTTGG' A
#
# COMPACT_ATOMS: atom_id res chain seq x y z
N MET A 1 -10.75 9.25 4.57
CA MET A 1 -9.35 8.96 4.94
C MET A 1 -9.04 7.53 4.56
N ILE A 2 -7.84 7.26 4.02
CA ILE A 2 -7.34 5.89 3.80
C ILE A 2 -6.58 5.46 5.06
N ASP A 3 -6.84 4.25 5.53
CA ASP A 3 -6.13 3.68 6.67
C ASP A 3 -4.66 3.41 6.31
N ARG A 4 -3.73 4.02 7.05
CA ARG A 4 -2.29 3.92 6.79
C ARG A 4 -1.71 2.78 7.62
N GLN A 5 -1.48 1.65 6.98
CA GLN A 5 -0.92 0.45 7.62
C GLN A 5 0.53 0.23 7.19
N TRP A 6 1.43 0.15 8.16
CA TRP A 6 2.81 -0.29 7.93
C TRP A 6 2.88 -1.81 8.01
N ARG A 7 3.60 -2.43 7.08
CA ARG A 7 3.90 -3.86 7.10
C ARG A 7 5.42 -4.06 7.02
N THR A 8 5.93 -4.99 7.82
CA THR A 8 7.36 -5.32 7.82
C THR A 8 7.58 -6.53 6.93
N LEU A 9 8.45 -6.38 5.94
CA LEU A 9 8.93 -7.47 5.09
C LEU A 9 10.22 -8.04 5.66
N ALA A 10 10.35 -9.37 5.70
CA ALA A 10 11.54 -10.04 6.18
C ALA A 10 12.24 -10.78 5.03
N PHE A 11 13.55 -10.55 4.88
CA PHE A 11 14.39 -11.23 3.90
C PHE A 11 15.41 -12.10 4.65
N PRO A 12 15.19 -13.43 4.72
CA PRO A 12 16.14 -14.31 5.42
C PRO A 12 17.46 -14.42 4.65
N GLU A 13 18.55 -14.64 5.39
CA GLU A 13 19.87 -14.88 4.80
C GLU A 13 19.84 -16.11 3.87
N GLY A 14 20.42 -15.99 2.67
CA GLY A 14 20.38 -17.03 1.64
C GLY A 14 19.03 -17.20 0.94
N GLY A 15 18.02 -16.42 1.32
CA GLY A 15 16.67 -16.47 0.75
C GLY A 15 16.52 -15.71 -0.58
N PRO A 16 15.30 -15.69 -1.14
CA PRO A 16 14.97 -14.92 -2.32
C PRO A 16 15.22 -13.42 -2.12
N ARG A 17 15.75 -12.75 -3.14
CA ARG A 17 15.94 -11.28 -3.15
C ARG A 17 14.67 -10.51 -3.54
N THR A 18 13.61 -11.22 -3.93
CA THR A 18 12.34 -10.65 -4.36
C THR A 18 11.25 -11.14 -3.41
N HIS A 19 10.40 -10.23 -2.96
CA HIS A 19 9.23 -10.55 -2.16
C HIS A 19 8.02 -9.83 -2.77
N GLU A 20 6.91 -10.55 -2.94
CA GLU A 20 5.63 -9.98 -3.37
C GLU A 20 4.67 -10.01 -2.17
N GLU A 21 3.98 -8.90 -1.92
CA GLU A 21 3.01 -8.82 -0.84
C GLU A 21 1.75 -8.08 -1.27
N THR A 22 0.60 -8.69 -0.97
CA THR A 22 -0.71 -8.08 -1.21
C THR A 22 -1.14 -7.27 0.00
N VAL A 23 -1.40 -5.98 -0.20
CA VAL A 23 -1.94 -5.08 0.82
C VAL A 23 -3.42 -4.81 0.51
N ARG A 24 -4.28 -4.97 1.53
CA ARG A 24 -5.69 -4.58 1.45
C ARG A 24 -5.85 -3.20 2.08
N LEU A 25 -6.42 -2.27 1.32
CA LEU A 25 -6.73 -0.94 1.79
C LEU A 25 -8.23 -0.79 2.00
N SER A 26 -8.60 -0.17 3.12
CA SER A 26 -9.96 0.24 3.40
C SER A 26 -10.07 1.76 3.36
N THR A 27 -11.24 2.24 2.99
CA THR A 27 -11.57 3.65 3.02
C THR A 27 -12.93 3.82 3.68
N TYR A 28 -13.10 4.88 4.46
CA TYR A 28 -14.37 5.22 5.09
C TYR A 28 -15.33 5.98 4.14
N ALA A 29 -14.93 6.26 2.90
CA ALA A 29 -15.77 7.02 1.97
C ALA A 29 -16.87 6.14 1.39
N GLN A 30 -18.12 6.62 1.44
CA GLN A 30 -19.27 5.92 0.85
C GLN A 30 -19.36 6.16 -0.68
N THR A 31 -18.86 7.31 -1.15
CA THR A 31 -18.78 7.67 -2.58
C THR A 31 -17.55 8.53 -2.86
N GLY A 32 -17.15 8.61 -4.12
CA GLY A 32 -16.09 9.51 -4.60
C GLY A 32 -14.74 8.83 -4.83
N THR A 33 -13.73 9.63 -5.19
CA THR A 33 -12.37 9.14 -5.48
C THR A 33 -11.36 9.63 -4.45
N LEU A 34 -10.69 8.69 -3.81
CA LEU A 34 -9.54 8.94 -2.94
C LEU A 34 -8.25 8.66 -3.69
N ARG A 35 -7.26 9.54 -3.54
CA ARG A 35 -5.94 9.40 -4.17
C ARG A 35 -4.90 9.21 -3.07
N SER A 36 -3.95 8.30 -3.30
CA SER A 36 -2.85 8.02 -2.37
C SER A 36 -1.65 7.44 -3.13
N GLN A 37 -0.61 7.06 -2.41
CA GLN A 37 0.62 6.52 -2.96
C GLN A 37 1.20 5.44 -2.03
N MET A 38 1.95 4.50 -2.59
CA MET A 38 2.68 3.44 -1.87
C MET A 38 4.18 3.57 -2.14
N ALA A 39 5.00 3.31 -1.13
CA ALA A 39 6.45 3.20 -1.24
C ALA A 39 6.97 2.11 -0.30
N VAL A 40 8.16 1.58 -0.59
CA VAL A 40 8.87 0.64 0.28
C VAL A 40 10.01 1.38 0.97
N GLU A 41 10.09 1.25 2.28
CA GLU A 41 11.17 1.80 3.10
C GLU A 41 12.06 0.65 3.60
N ILE A 42 13.36 0.78 3.35
CA ILE A 42 14.39 -0.04 3.98
C ILE A 42 14.91 0.77 5.16
N ARG A 43 14.87 0.17 6.36
CA ARG A 43 15.30 0.84 7.60
C ARG A 43 16.71 0.50 8.02
N SER A 44 17.12 -0.76 7.85
CA SER A 44 18.45 -1.21 8.24
C SER A 44 18.92 -2.31 7.29
N PRO A 45 20.22 -2.33 6.93
CA PRO A 45 21.27 -1.36 7.31
C PRO A 45 21.30 -0.10 6.44
N PHE A 46 20.45 -0.03 5.41
CA PHE A 46 20.39 1.10 4.47
C PHE A 46 19.08 1.85 4.68
N GLU A 47 19.14 3.06 5.23
CA GLU A 47 17.97 3.94 5.35
C GLU A 47 17.64 4.53 3.97
N THR A 48 16.70 3.92 3.25
CA THR A 48 16.29 4.39 1.92
C THR A 48 14.83 4.11 1.64
N VAL A 49 14.23 4.93 0.79
CA VAL A 49 12.82 4.84 0.40
C VAL A 49 12.76 4.73 -1.12
N SER A 50 11.95 3.79 -1.61
CA SER A 50 11.70 3.66 -3.05
C SER A 50 10.99 4.89 -3.61
N ASN A 51 10.96 5.02 -4.93
CA ASN A 51 9.99 5.92 -5.56
C ASN A 51 8.57 5.51 -5.19
N SER A 52 7.70 6.50 -5.03
CA SER A 52 6.28 6.28 -4.74
C SER A 52 5.51 5.88 -6.00
N VAL A 53 4.63 4.89 -5.87
CA VAL A 53 3.67 4.51 -6.91
C VAL A 53 2.30 5.11 -6.56
N PRO A 54 1.72 6.00 -7.39
CA PRO A 54 0.41 6.58 -7.13
C PRO A 54 -0.71 5.58 -7.41
N PHE A 55 -1.78 5.66 -6.61
CA PHE A 55 -3.01 4.90 -6.85
C PHE A 55 -4.25 5.71 -6.45
N SER A 56 -5.41 5.28 -6.93
CA SER A 56 -6.70 5.85 -6.55
C SER A 56 -7.73 4.78 -6.26
N VAL A 57 -8.56 5.02 -5.26
CA VAL A 57 -9.72 4.18 -4.91
C VAL A 57 -10.97 4.98 -5.23
N THR A 58 -11.82 4.45 -6.11
CA THR A 58 -13.11 5.07 -6.43
C THR A 58 -14.22 4.22 -5.84
N CYS A 59 -15.00 4.81 -4.94
CA CYS A 59 -16.21 4.23 -4.40
C CYS A 59 -17.40 4.76 -5.21
N ALA A 60 -18.05 3.88 -5.95
CA ALA A 60 -19.32 4.19 -6.61
C ALA A 60 -20.46 3.87 -5.64
N SER A 61 -21.45 4.77 -5.54
CA SER A 61 -22.74 4.40 -4.96
C SER A 61 -23.37 3.36 -5.86
N THR A 62 -23.54 2.14 -5.37
CA THR A 62 -24.45 1.20 -6.02
C THR A 62 -25.86 1.73 -5.83
N THR A 63 -26.42 2.38 -6.84
CA THR A 63 -27.87 2.50 -6.95
C THR A 63 -28.36 1.07 -7.19
N GLY A 64 -28.76 0.39 -6.11
CA GLY A 64 -29.29 -0.97 -6.19
C GLY A 64 -30.51 -1.00 -7.11
N GLY A 65 -30.58 -2.03 -7.96
CA GLY A 65 -31.80 -2.44 -8.64
C GLY A 65 -32.75 -3.17 -7.70
#